data_AF-A0A2V6KG59-F1
#
_entry.id   AF-A0A2V6KG59-F1
#
_cell.length_a   1.000
_cell.length_b   1.000
_cell.length_c   1.000
_cell.angle_alpha   90.00
_cell.angle_beta   90.00
_cell.angle_gamma   90.00
#
_symmetry.space_group_name_H-M   'P 1'
#
loop_
_entity.id
_entity.type
_entity.pdbx_description
1 polymer ?
#
loop_
_entity_poly.entity_id
_entity_poly.type
_entity_poly.pdbx_seq_one_letter_code
_entity_poly.pdbx_strand_id
1 'polypeptide(L)' 'MNTGTGGTVSPGSGWKSSGVTGSISATPATGYSFGGWTGSGTGSYSGTNNPASITMNGPITETAAFTKNP' A
#
# COMPACT_ATOMS: atom_id res chain seq x y z
N MET A 1 -1.64 13.19 -0.68
CA MET A 1 -2.21 11.88 -1.08
C MET A 1 -2.85 12.03 -2.43
N ASN A 2 -2.13 11.73 -3.51
CA ASN A 2 -2.79 11.57 -4.80
C ASN A 2 -3.48 10.21 -4.79
N THR A 3 -4.80 10.24 -4.78
CA THR A 3 -5.64 9.06 -5.01
C THR A 3 -5.35 8.58 -6.43
N GLY A 4 -4.39 7.66 -6.58
CA GLY A 4 -4.12 7.01 -7.85
C GLY A 4 -5.42 6.42 -8.37
N THR A 5 -5.92 6.96 -9.47
CA THR A 5 -7.18 6.64 -10.12
C THR A 5 -7.32 5.12 -10.34
N GLY A 6 -7.97 4.40 -9.43
CA GLY A 6 -8.17 2.94 -9.56
C GLY A 6 -8.43 2.13 -8.29
N GLY A 7 -8.31 2.71 -7.09
CA GLY A 7 -8.61 2.00 -5.85
C GLY A 7 -8.42 2.85 -4.60
N THR A 8 -8.64 2.23 -3.44
CA THR A 8 -8.38 2.84 -2.11
C THR A 8 -7.34 2.02 -1.37
N VAL A 9 -6.53 2.67 -0.54
CA VAL A 9 -5.55 2.02 0.33
C VAL A 9 -5.87 2.33 1.78
N SER A 10 -5.78 1.32 2.64
CA SER A 10 -6.05 1.43 4.07
C SER A 10 -4.97 0.70 4.90
N PRO A 11 -4.40 1.34 5.94
CA PRO A 11 -4.65 2.73 6.34
C PRO A 11 -4.14 3.70 5.27
N GLY A 12 -4.91 4.78 5.02
CA GLY A 12 -4.44 5.90 4.20
C GLY A 12 -3.16 6.51 4.78
N SER A 13 -2.47 7.39 4.05
CA SER A 13 -1.20 7.91 4.58
C SER A 13 -1.41 8.58 5.93
N GLY A 14 -0.59 8.18 6.88
CA GLY A 14 -0.61 8.70 8.21
C GLY A 14 0.74 8.39 8.84
N TRP A 15 1.23 9.31 9.65
CA TRP A 15 2.41 9.05 10.45
C TRP A 15 2.08 7.95 11.46
N LYS A 16 2.93 6.93 11.50
CA LYS A 16 2.94 5.92 12.57
C LYS A 16 4.30 5.95 13.23
N SER A 17 4.32 5.66 14.52
CA SER A 17 5.56 5.62 15.29
C SER A 17 6.50 4.53 14.76
N SER A 18 7.80 4.78 14.86
CA SER A 18 8.82 3.81 14.48
C SER A 18 8.74 2.55 15.37
N GLY A 19 8.94 1.37 14.79
CA GLY A 19 8.86 0.07 15.45
C GLY A 19 7.47 -0.55 15.47
N VAL A 20 6.46 0.11 14.90
CA VAL A 20 5.09 -0.43 14.82
C VAL A 20 4.93 -1.27 13.55
N THR A 21 4.44 -2.49 13.71
CA THR A 21 3.91 -3.29 12.61
C THR A 21 2.51 -2.84 12.26
N GLY A 22 2.32 -2.45 10.99
CA GLY A 22 1.02 -2.10 10.42
C GLY A 22 0.60 -3.13 9.38
N SER A 23 -0.70 -3.37 9.24
CA SER A 23 -1.26 -4.06 8.09
C SER A 23 -1.72 -3.04 7.05
N ILE A 24 -1.37 -3.26 5.79
CA ILE A 24 -1.84 -2.50 4.63
C ILE A 24 -2.77 -3.35 3.79
N SER A 25 -3.82 -2.72 3.28
CA SER A 25 -4.83 -3.32 2.43
C SER A 25 -5.18 -2.39 1.29
N ALA A 26 -5.30 -2.93 0.08
CA ALA A 26 -5.66 -2.21 -1.12
C ALA A 26 -7.00 -2.74 -1.60
N THR A 27 -7.98 -1.86 -1.79
CA THR A 27 -9.26 -2.24 -2.38
C THR A 27 -9.31 -1.68 -3.79
N PRO A 28 -9.15 -2.51 -4.83
CA PRO A 28 -9.31 -2.05 -6.21
C PRO A 28 -10.76 -1.60 -6.46
N ALA A 29 -10.93 -0.54 -7.24
CA ALA A 29 -12.24 -0.09 -7.68
C ALA A 29 -12.81 -1.01 -8.77
N THR A 30 -14.12 -0.90 -9.03
CA THR A 30 -14.77 -1.65 -10.10
C THR A 30 -14.10 -1.37 -11.45
N GLY A 31 -13.71 -2.44 -12.17
CA GLY A 31 -12.99 -2.33 -13.43
C GLY A 31 -11.47 -2.12 -13.26
N TYR A 32 -10.93 -2.29 -12.06
CA TYR A 32 -9.49 -2.30 -11.80
C TYR A 32 -9.07 -3.61 -11.12
N SER A 33 -7.82 -4.00 -11.35
CA SER A 33 -7.14 -5.08 -10.63
C SER A 33 -5.96 -4.51 -9.85
N PHE A 34 -5.76 -5.04 -8.66
CA PHE A 34 -4.58 -4.74 -7.87
C PHE A 34 -3.35 -5.42 -8.50
N GLY A 35 -2.37 -4.62 -8.90
CA GLY A 35 -1.13 -5.08 -9.53
C GLY A 35 -0.03 -5.42 -8.52
N GLY A 36 -0.07 -4.85 -7.32
CA GLY A 36 0.93 -5.09 -6.27
C GLY A 36 1.26 -3.85 -5.45
N TRP A 37 1.95 -4.08 -4.33
CA TRP A 37 2.56 -3.06 -3.48
C TRP A 37 3.99 -2.81 -3.91
N THR A 38 4.35 -1.54 -3.93
CA THR A 38 5.72 -1.07 -4.07
C THR A 38 6.06 -0.23 -2.86
N GLY A 39 6.89 -0.80 -1.99
CA GLY A 39 7.38 -0.18 -0.77
C GLY A 39 8.76 0.43 -0.97
N SER A 40 9.04 1.55 -0.30
CA SER A 40 10.37 2.12 -0.16
C SER A 40 10.64 2.53 1.29
N GLY A 41 11.82 2.19 1.80
CA GLY A 41 12.26 2.49 3.17
C GLY A 41 12.53 1.25 4.01
N THR A 42 13.07 1.45 5.20
CA THR A 42 13.46 0.34 6.09
C THR A 42 12.22 -0.32 6.71
N GLY A 43 11.92 -1.54 6.27
CA GLY A 43 10.75 -2.32 6.71
C GLY A 43 9.48 -2.11 5.88
N SER A 44 9.61 -1.50 4.69
CA SER A 44 8.55 -1.48 3.67
C SER A 44 8.32 -2.87 3.08
N TYR A 45 7.17 -3.06 2.43
CA TYR A 45 6.75 -4.29 1.80
C TYR A 45 6.59 -4.09 0.29
N SER A 46 7.20 -4.95 -0.52
CA SER A 46 7.03 -4.94 -1.97
C SER A 46 6.59 -6.33 -2.42
N GLY A 47 5.43 -6.41 -3.06
CA GLY A 47 4.84 -7.69 -3.46
C GLY A 47 3.36 -7.60 -3.77
N THR A 48 2.79 -8.69 -4.27
CA THR A 48 1.39 -8.76 -4.71
C THR A 48 0.43 -9.18 -3.60
N ASN A 49 0.92 -9.38 -2.38
CA ASN A 49 0.09 -9.86 -1.28
C ASN A 49 -0.80 -8.74 -0.74
N ASN A 50 -2.08 -9.03 -0.52
CA ASN A 50 -3.04 -8.04 -0.05
C ASN A 50 -4.16 -8.73 0.75
N PRO A 51 -4.28 -8.47 2.07
CA PRO A 51 -3.47 -7.53 2.86
C PRO A 51 -2.01 -7.97 3.03
N ALA A 52 -1.13 -7.00 3.29
CA ALA A 52 0.30 -7.21 3.58
C ALA A 52 0.70 -6.57 4.92
N SER A 53 1.81 -7.05 5.48
CA SER A 53 2.35 -6.58 6.75
C SER A 53 3.60 -5.74 6.50
N ILE A 54 3.62 -4.53 7.04
CA ILE A 54 4.77 -3.61 6.99
C ILE A 54 5.29 -3.37 8.41
N THR A 55 6.60 -3.18 8.54
CA THR A 55 7.21 -2.78 9.81
C THR A 55 7.78 -1.40 9.65
N MET A 56 7.20 -0.41 10.33
CA MET A 56 7.65 0.98 10.20
C MET A 56 8.90 1.21 11.04
N ASN A 57 10.07 0.75 10.60
CA ASN A 57 11.34 0.99 11.31
C ASN A 57 11.95 2.39 11.01
N GLY A 58 11.33 3.13 10.10
CA GLY A 58 11.71 4.48 9.69
C GLY A 58 10.63 5.08 8.78
N PRO A 59 10.90 6.21 8.10
CA PRO A 59 10.01 6.72 7.08
C PRO A 59 9.90 5.70 5.94
N ILE A 60 8.70 5.17 5.74
CA ILE A 60 8.38 4.27 4.62
C ILE A 60 7.31 4.88 3.74
N THR A 61 7.33 4.51 2.46
CA THR A 61 6.30 4.88 1.48
C THR A 61 5.80 3.63 0.80
N GLU A 62 4.50 3.36 0.92
CA GLU A 62 3.82 2.23 0.27
C GLU A 62 2.92 2.75 -0.85
N THR A 63 3.08 2.18 -2.05
CA THR A 63 2.29 2.53 -3.23
C THR A 63 1.58 1.30 -3.76
N ALA A 64 0.25 1.33 -3.80
CA ALA A 64 -0.55 0.32 -4.49
C ALA A 64 -0.62 0.62 -5.99
N ALA A 65 -0.23 -0.34 -6.82
CA ALA A 65 -0.48 -0.30 -8.26
C ALA A 65 -1.88 -0.84 -8.56
N PHE A 66 -2.65 -0.07 -9.34
CA PHE A 66 -3.95 -0.49 -9.86
C PHE A 66 -3.92 -0.43 -11.39
N THR A 67 -4.28 -1.53 -12.04
CA THR A 67 -4.36 -1.62 -13.49
C THR A 67 -5.82 -1.69 -13.90
N LYS A 68 -6.25 -0.84 -14.84
CA LYS A 68 -7.62 -0.89 -15.38
C LYS A 68 -7.80 -2.19 -16.18
N ASN A 69 -8.86 -2.93 -15.88
CA ASN A 69 -9.24 -4.12 -16.62
C ASN A 69 -9.84 -3.69 -17.98
N PRO A 70 -9.48 -4.35 -19.08
CA PRO A 70 -10.01 -4.06 -20.40
C PRO A 70 -11.51 -4.34 -20.51
#